data_AF-A0A929Y9M0-F1
#
_entry.id   AF-A0A929Y9M0-F1
#
_cell.length_a   1.000
_cell.length_b   1.000
_cell.length_c   1.000
_cell.angle_alpha   90.00
_cell.angle_beta   90.00
_cell.angle_gamma   90.00
#
_symmetry.space_group_name_H-M   'P 1'
#
loop_
_entity.id
_entity.type
_entity.pdbx_description
1 polymer ?
#
loop_
_entity_poly.entity_id
_entity_poly.type
_entity_poly.pdbx_seq_one_letter_code
_entity_poly.pdbx_strand_id
1 'polypeptide(L)'
;SASSLDDGDSQDPEPCLSSDFETCLADYLARRALNKQLSLQALELVKEGILESIVFPQDDSMRFGFPAMDQEEIRRRILTLGLTERAMMYPGSDEIALTLLCRLLLNHHGLLPKVYVKYLTDGARSLIPLYEGLPLSATTSYQLHAAGCVTADTCAEADIVLLETAPSGPMEEAWSQPSRSPSYFAERNFPEMLSFIQRMRSAGKVVTVADNAYANGGDLDLIRILDADHLLMDLQGYAGWNTNANTMGCAIAMGVCAFLYGEQGLFPDPASETQRRNFLISRYLEDACYQADVRQYVTEKIRPLGFDYFDTGEEEGEVRDLILAELQIRIKTELSSLADRIHIRRLTLPWKRMFEIDLEALLS
;
A
#
# COMPACT_ATOMS: atom_id res chain seq x y z
N SER A 1 -6.72 10.13 45.07
CA SER A 1 -7.49 9.00 45.63
C SER A 1 -7.53 7.92 44.58
N ALA A 2 -6.75 6.87 44.79
CA ALA A 2 -6.87 5.62 44.06
C ALA A 2 -8.20 4.95 44.44
N SER A 3 -8.99 4.52 43.45
CA SER A 3 -9.88 3.34 43.48
C SER A 3 -10.97 3.48 42.42
N SER A 4 -10.82 2.75 41.30
CA SER A 4 -11.90 2.03 40.58
C SER A 4 -11.39 1.64 39.18
N LEU A 5 -10.38 0.79 39.13
CA LEU A 5 -10.27 -0.18 38.05
C LEU A 5 -11.04 -1.38 38.59
N ASP A 6 -12.27 -1.53 38.14
CA ASP A 6 -13.14 -2.62 38.57
C ASP A 6 -12.73 -3.88 37.79
N ASP A 7 -12.49 -4.94 38.55
CA ASP A 7 -11.96 -6.23 38.16
C ASP A 7 -12.99 -7.02 37.36
N GLY A 8 -12.92 -6.96 36.02
CA GLY A 8 -13.85 -7.66 35.13
C GLY A 8 -13.23 -8.52 34.02
N ASP A 9 -11.91 -8.46 33.81
CA ASP A 9 -11.24 -9.18 32.71
C ASP A 9 -9.94 -9.83 33.17
N SER A 10 -9.94 -10.45 34.35
CA SER A 10 -8.92 -11.44 34.72
C SER A 10 -9.23 -12.78 34.04
N GLN A 11 -9.19 -12.81 32.71
CA GLN A 11 -8.77 -14.05 32.06
C GLN A 11 -7.27 -14.12 32.28
N ASP A 12 -6.84 -15.09 33.11
CA ASP A 12 -5.44 -15.50 33.15
C ASP A 12 -4.92 -15.54 31.71
N PRO A 13 -3.76 -14.93 31.40
CA PRO A 13 -3.19 -15.08 30.07
C PRO A 13 -3.09 -16.57 29.80
N GLU A 14 -3.79 -17.05 28.78
CA GLU A 14 -3.67 -18.44 28.35
C GLU A 14 -2.18 -18.80 28.29
N PRO A 15 -1.77 -20.01 28.70
CA PRO A 15 -0.39 -20.43 28.57
C PRO A 15 -0.09 -20.66 27.08
N CYS A 16 0.06 -19.57 26.32
CA CYS A 16 0.38 -19.57 24.89
C CYS A 16 1.80 -20.04 24.60
N LEU A 17 2.59 -20.36 25.64
CA LEU A 17 3.95 -20.84 25.50
C LEU A 17 3.93 -22.35 25.71
N SER A 18 3.80 -23.08 24.59
CA SER A 18 3.93 -24.53 24.54
C SER A 18 5.28 -24.98 25.11
N SER A 19 5.43 -26.29 25.35
CA SER A 19 6.71 -26.93 25.73
C SER A 19 7.89 -26.62 24.81
N ASP A 20 7.63 -26.04 23.63
CA ASP A 20 8.61 -25.78 22.58
C ASP A 20 8.96 -24.30 22.45
N PHE A 21 8.49 -23.43 23.35
CA PHE A 21 8.74 -21.99 23.28
C PHE A 21 10.22 -21.64 23.15
N GLU A 22 11.09 -22.22 23.98
CA GLU A 22 12.53 -21.96 23.94
C GLU A 22 13.14 -22.37 22.59
N THR A 23 12.65 -23.48 22.01
CA THR A 23 13.08 -23.95 20.69
C THR A 23 12.63 -22.99 19.59
N CYS A 24 11.36 -22.56 19.62
CA CYS A 24 10.82 -21.59 18.67
C CYS A 24 11.52 -20.22 18.77
N LEU A 25 11.80 -19.76 19.99
CA LEU A 25 12.50 -18.51 20.23
C LEU A 25 13.96 -18.59 19.74
N ALA A 26 14.66 -19.68 20.03
CA ALA A 26 16.02 -19.89 19.55
C ALA A 26 16.08 -19.91 18.01
N ASP A 27 15.15 -20.60 17.37
CA ASP A 27 15.02 -20.65 15.90
C ASP A 27 14.72 -19.26 15.30
N TYR A 28 13.76 -18.52 15.88
CA TYR A 28 13.46 -17.14 15.48
C TYR A 28 14.70 -16.23 15.61
N LEU A 29 15.38 -16.25 16.76
CA LEU A 29 16.56 -15.42 17.02
C LEU A 29 17.72 -15.78 16.08
N ALA A 30 17.89 -17.06 15.74
CA ALA A 30 18.91 -17.50 14.80
C ALA A 30 18.63 -16.99 13.38
N ARG A 31 17.38 -17.09 12.89
CA ARG A 31 16.98 -16.54 11.57
C ARG A 31 17.13 -15.03 11.53
N ARG A 32 16.72 -14.34 12.59
CA ARG A 32 16.90 -12.89 12.74
C ARG A 32 18.37 -12.50 12.66
N ALA A 33 19.24 -13.18 13.39
CA ALA A 33 20.67 -12.92 13.36
C ALA A 33 21.28 -13.14 11.96
N LEU A 34 20.86 -14.21 11.26
CA LEU A 34 21.27 -14.47 9.89
C LEU A 34 20.80 -13.36 8.93
N ASN A 35 19.53 -12.96 8.99
CA ASN A 35 18.98 -11.89 8.15
C ASN A 35 19.75 -10.59 8.34
N LYS A 36 20.01 -10.19 9.59
CA LYS A 36 20.84 -9.01 9.88
C LYS A 36 22.24 -9.15 9.31
N GLN A 37 22.89 -10.31 9.48
CA GLN A 37 24.22 -10.54 8.95
C GLN A 37 24.26 -10.40 7.42
N LEU A 38 23.25 -10.93 6.72
CA LEU A 38 23.12 -10.78 5.26
C LEU A 38 22.93 -9.31 4.88
N SER A 39 22.13 -8.53 5.60
CA SER A 39 21.98 -7.09 5.36
C SER A 39 23.31 -6.34 5.54
N LEU A 40 24.08 -6.67 6.58
CA LEU A 40 25.39 -6.07 6.83
C LEU A 40 26.41 -6.45 5.74
N GLN A 41 26.37 -7.68 5.22
CA GLN A 41 27.21 -8.10 4.09
C GLN A 41 26.83 -7.39 2.79
N ALA A 42 25.52 -7.18 2.55
CA ALA A 42 25.05 -6.46 1.37
C ALA A 42 25.55 -5.00 1.35
N LEU A 43 25.74 -4.36 2.52
CA LEU A 43 26.39 -3.05 2.60
C LEU A 43 27.84 -3.05 2.13
N GLU A 44 28.59 -4.13 2.35
CA GLU A 44 29.95 -4.24 1.81
C GLU A 44 29.94 -4.30 0.28
N LEU A 45 28.96 -4.97 -0.33
CA LEU A 45 28.81 -4.97 -1.80
C LEU A 45 28.57 -3.57 -2.37
N VAL A 46 27.81 -2.73 -1.66
CA VAL A 46 27.61 -1.32 -2.03
C VAL A 46 28.91 -0.55 -1.89
N LYS A 47 29.61 -0.72 -0.77
CA LYS A 47 30.90 -0.08 -0.50
C LYS A 47 31.97 -0.43 -1.53
N GLU A 48 32.03 -1.69 -1.96
CA GLU A 48 32.95 -2.19 -2.99
C GLU A 48 32.57 -1.72 -4.40
N GLY A 49 31.40 -1.10 -4.57
CA GLY A 49 30.91 -0.60 -5.86
C GLY A 49 30.31 -1.68 -6.75
N ILE A 50 30.06 -2.88 -6.21
CA ILE A 50 29.37 -3.97 -6.93
C ILE A 50 27.89 -3.62 -7.10
N LEU A 51 27.27 -3.08 -6.05
CA LEU A 51 25.92 -2.53 -6.09
C LEU A 51 25.98 -1.00 -6.11
N GLU A 52 25.27 -0.35 -7.02
CA GLU A 52 25.17 1.12 -7.04
C GLU A 52 24.47 1.65 -5.78
N SER A 53 23.34 1.06 -5.41
CA SER A 53 22.57 1.39 -4.22
C SER A 53 21.82 0.17 -3.68
N ILE A 54 21.31 0.26 -2.46
CA ILE A 54 20.48 -0.77 -1.83
C ILE A 54 19.32 -0.14 -1.04
N VAL A 55 18.20 -0.86 -1.00
CA VAL A 55 17.08 -0.58 -0.13
C VAL A 55 16.91 -1.75 0.83
N PHE A 56 16.75 -1.45 2.12
CA PHE A 56 16.37 -2.40 3.16
C PHE A 56 14.90 -2.16 3.53
N PRO A 57 13.96 -2.83 2.83
CA PRO A 57 12.54 -2.80 3.20
C PRO A 57 12.31 -3.35 4.61
N GLN A 58 11.20 -2.93 5.23
CA GLN A 58 10.75 -3.45 6.52
C GLN A 58 9.32 -3.94 6.38
N ASP A 59 9.20 -5.25 6.25
CA ASP A 59 7.94 -5.96 6.20
C ASP A 59 7.35 -6.10 7.61
N ASP A 60 6.04 -5.92 7.73
CA ASP A 60 5.23 -6.00 8.97
C ASP A 60 5.99 -5.58 10.23
N SER A 61 6.25 -4.27 10.34
CA SER A 61 7.10 -3.69 11.37
C SER A 61 6.31 -2.91 12.43
N MET A 62 6.99 -2.55 13.51
CA MET A 62 6.46 -1.64 14.52
C MET A 62 7.56 -0.70 14.99
N ARG A 63 7.15 0.39 15.66
CA ARG A 63 8.07 1.38 16.22
C ARG A 63 9.11 0.79 17.18
N PHE A 64 8.75 -0.30 17.87
CA PHE A 64 9.60 -0.97 18.84
C PHE A 64 9.60 -2.48 18.61
N GLY A 65 10.67 -3.16 19.05
CA GLY A 65 10.80 -4.60 18.98
C GLY A 65 12.09 -5.05 18.28
N PHE A 66 12.17 -6.35 18.01
CA PHE A 66 13.33 -6.97 17.38
C PHE A 66 13.73 -6.36 16.03
N PRO A 67 12.79 -6.05 15.11
CA PRO A 67 13.13 -5.34 13.88
C PRO A 67 13.78 -3.98 14.16
N ALA A 68 13.21 -3.16 15.04
CA ALA A 68 13.75 -1.84 15.38
C ALA A 68 15.19 -1.91 15.92
N MET A 69 15.53 -2.94 16.70
CA MET A 69 16.90 -3.16 17.19
C MET A 69 17.89 -3.49 16.05
N ASP A 70 17.48 -4.30 15.07
CA ASP A 70 18.35 -4.60 13.91
C ASP A 70 18.52 -3.38 13.01
N GLN A 71 17.45 -2.60 12.85
CA GLN A 71 17.49 -1.36 12.09
C GLN A 71 18.50 -0.37 12.66
N GLU A 72 18.56 -0.23 13.99
CA GLU A 72 19.55 0.63 14.65
C GLU A 72 20.98 0.23 14.26
N GLU A 73 21.28 -1.06 14.29
CA GLU A 73 22.61 -1.59 13.97
C GLU A 73 22.96 -1.38 12.49
N ILE A 74 22.03 -1.69 11.58
CA ILE A 74 22.23 -1.49 10.14
C ILE A 74 22.37 0.00 9.82
N ARG A 75 21.55 0.88 10.39
CA ARG A 75 21.67 2.35 10.22
C ARG A 75 23.01 2.86 10.73
N ARG A 76 23.49 2.39 11.89
CA ARG A 76 24.82 2.73 12.39
C ARG A 76 25.92 2.25 11.43
N ARG A 77 25.76 1.07 10.83
CA ARG A 77 26.70 0.54 9.84
C ARG A 77 26.74 1.39 8.57
N ILE A 78 25.57 1.78 8.04
CA ILE A 78 25.45 2.69 6.88
C ILE A 78 26.25 3.96 7.12
N LEU A 79 26.06 4.60 8.29
CA LEU A 79 26.79 5.82 8.67
C LEU A 79 28.30 5.58 8.77
N THR A 80 28.71 4.49 9.43
CA THR A 80 30.14 4.15 9.62
C THR A 80 30.85 3.89 8.30
N LEU A 81 30.14 3.33 7.31
CA LEU A 81 30.68 3.06 5.97
C LEU A 81 30.56 4.28 5.02
N GLY A 82 29.91 5.37 5.44
CA GLY A 82 29.68 6.54 4.59
C GLY A 82 28.71 6.28 3.43
N LEU A 83 27.74 5.38 3.62
CA LEU A 83 26.82 4.92 2.57
C LEU A 83 25.45 5.60 2.60
N THR A 84 25.29 6.73 3.29
CA THR A 84 23.99 7.40 3.52
C THR A 84 23.22 7.69 2.23
N GLU A 85 23.91 8.10 1.16
CA GLU A 85 23.30 8.40 -0.15
C GLU A 85 22.95 7.14 -0.97
N ARG A 86 23.45 5.97 -0.56
CA ARG A 86 23.43 4.73 -1.36
C ARG A 86 22.71 3.58 -0.67
N ALA A 87 22.35 3.72 0.60
CA ALA A 87 21.67 2.70 1.38
C ALA A 87 20.47 3.30 2.11
N MET A 88 19.27 2.94 1.67
CA MET A 88 18.00 3.41 2.22
C MET A 88 17.36 2.33 3.10
N MET A 89 16.58 2.75 4.09
CA MET A 89 15.85 1.85 4.97
C MET A 89 14.53 2.49 5.39
N TYR A 90 13.41 1.85 5.05
CA TYR A 90 12.05 2.34 5.28
C TYR A 90 11.03 1.18 5.28
N PRO A 91 9.81 1.37 5.85
CA PRO A 91 8.72 0.40 5.79
C PRO A 91 8.31 0.06 4.35
N GLY A 92 8.01 -1.20 4.07
CA GLY A 92 7.69 -1.67 2.71
C GLY A 92 8.22 -3.07 2.47
N SER A 93 7.76 -3.73 1.40
CA SER A 93 8.20 -5.05 1.00
C SER A 93 7.84 -5.31 -0.46
N ASP A 94 6.55 -5.36 -0.77
CA ASP A 94 6.04 -5.88 -2.04
C ASP A 94 6.14 -4.84 -3.17
N GLU A 95 6.12 -3.56 -2.83
CA GLU A 95 6.22 -2.44 -3.77
C GLU A 95 7.65 -2.18 -4.27
N ILE A 96 8.67 -2.72 -3.59
CA ILE A 96 10.08 -2.40 -3.82
C ILE A 96 10.51 -2.67 -5.27
N ALA A 97 9.98 -3.73 -5.89
CA ALA A 97 10.25 -4.00 -7.30
C ALA A 97 9.75 -2.88 -8.22
N LEU A 98 8.56 -2.33 -7.95
CA LEU A 98 8.00 -1.20 -8.69
C LEU A 98 8.82 0.08 -8.43
N THR A 99 9.22 0.32 -7.19
CA THR A 99 10.07 1.46 -6.81
C THR A 99 11.41 1.43 -7.55
N LEU A 100 12.11 0.30 -7.56
CA LEU A 100 13.38 0.15 -8.24
C LEU A 100 13.25 0.23 -9.77
N LEU A 101 12.14 -0.27 -10.33
CA LEU A 101 11.84 -0.12 -11.75
C LEU A 101 11.63 1.35 -12.12
N CYS A 102 10.92 2.12 -11.29
CA CYS A 102 10.77 3.57 -11.49
C CYS A 102 12.13 4.26 -11.51
N ARG A 103 12.99 3.96 -10.53
CA ARG A 103 14.33 4.54 -10.45
C ARG A 103 15.16 4.23 -11.68
N LEU A 104 15.14 2.96 -12.11
CA LEU A 104 15.85 2.51 -13.31
C LEU A 104 15.40 3.30 -14.54
N LEU A 105 14.10 3.40 -14.78
CA LEU A 105 13.53 4.09 -15.95
C LEU A 105 13.83 5.59 -15.92
N LEU A 106 13.63 6.24 -14.77
CA LEU A 106 13.91 7.68 -14.61
C LEU A 106 15.39 7.98 -14.82
N ASN A 107 16.29 7.20 -14.23
CA ASN A 107 17.73 7.36 -14.42
C ASN A 107 18.15 7.09 -15.87
N HIS A 108 17.59 6.05 -16.51
CA HIS A 108 17.89 5.71 -17.90
C HIS A 108 17.55 6.87 -18.86
N HIS A 109 16.45 7.58 -18.59
CA HIS A 109 16.01 8.72 -19.39
C HIS A 109 16.53 10.08 -18.88
N GLY A 110 17.27 10.12 -17.77
CA GLY A 110 17.78 11.37 -17.18
C GLY A 110 16.68 12.30 -16.68
N LEU A 111 15.56 11.73 -16.21
CA LEU A 111 14.38 12.46 -15.74
C LEU A 111 14.35 12.54 -14.21
N LEU A 112 13.83 13.65 -13.67
CA LEU A 112 13.74 13.90 -12.24
C LEU A 112 12.37 14.52 -11.90
N PRO A 113 11.28 13.73 -11.92
CA PRO A 113 9.94 14.24 -11.70
C PRO A 113 9.77 14.80 -10.30
N LYS A 114 9.11 15.96 -10.23
CA LYS A 114 8.74 16.64 -8.99
C LYS A 114 7.36 16.18 -8.52
N VAL A 115 7.26 15.76 -7.27
CA VAL A 115 6.03 15.21 -6.68
C VAL A 115 5.54 16.07 -5.54
N TYR A 116 4.34 16.64 -5.68
CA TYR A 116 3.67 17.35 -4.59
C TYR A 116 2.77 16.39 -3.82
N VAL A 117 3.00 16.27 -2.51
CA VAL A 117 2.20 15.41 -1.63
C VAL A 117 1.10 16.23 -0.98
N LYS A 118 -0.15 15.88 -1.27
CA LYS A 118 -1.36 16.49 -0.70
C LYS A 118 -2.01 15.48 0.23
N TYR A 119 -2.02 15.80 1.52
CA TYR A 119 -2.74 15.03 2.51
C TYR A 119 -4.22 15.44 2.55
N LEU A 120 -5.11 14.47 2.69
CA LEU A 120 -6.54 14.70 2.93
C LEU A 120 -6.77 15.32 4.30
N THR A 121 -5.95 14.95 5.29
CA THR A 121 -5.96 15.52 6.64
C THR A 121 -4.54 15.94 7.04
N ASP A 122 -4.39 17.08 7.70
CA ASP A 122 -3.05 17.58 8.07
C ASP A 122 -2.36 16.68 9.13
N GLY A 123 -3.14 16.07 10.03
CA GLY A 123 -2.63 15.16 11.06
C GLY A 123 -2.02 13.86 10.52
N ALA A 124 -2.44 13.42 9.32
CA ALA A 124 -1.96 12.21 8.66
C ALA A 124 -0.43 12.13 8.54
N ARG A 125 0.25 13.28 8.39
CA ARG A 125 1.71 13.35 8.27
C ARG A 125 2.44 12.65 9.43
N SER A 126 1.85 12.74 10.62
CA SER A 126 2.43 12.25 11.88
C SER A 126 1.88 10.89 12.31
N LEU A 127 0.86 10.38 11.61
CA LEU A 127 0.32 9.05 11.83
C LEU A 127 1.42 8.01 11.60
N ILE A 128 1.58 7.08 12.53
CA ILE A 128 2.35 5.86 12.33
C ILE A 128 1.33 4.79 11.93
N PRO A 129 1.34 4.32 10.67
CA PRO A 129 0.34 3.37 10.21
C PRO A 129 0.43 2.00 10.91
N LEU A 130 -0.63 1.20 10.80
CA LEU A 130 -0.58 -0.20 11.20
C LEU A 130 0.51 -0.92 10.38
N TYR A 131 1.23 -1.83 11.04
CA TYR A 131 2.33 -2.61 10.46
C TYR A 131 3.56 -1.79 10.04
N GLU A 132 3.69 -0.56 10.54
CA GLU A 132 4.85 0.29 10.25
C GLU A 132 5.54 0.88 11.48
N GLY A 133 6.84 1.16 11.33
CA GLY A 133 7.67 1.76 12.37
C GLY A 133 7.90 3.27 12.25
N LEU A 134 7.48 3.90 11.15
CA LEU A 134 7.74 5.31 10.85
C LEU A 134 6.45 6.12 10.65
N PRO A 135 6.49 7.45 10.86
CA PRO A 135 5.41 8.33 10.43
C PRO A 135 5.23 8.25 8.91
N LEU A 136 3.98 8.35 8.46
CA LEU A 136 3.58 8.28 7.05
C LEU A 136 4.45 9.21 6.18
N SER A 137 4.61 10.47 6.58
CA SER A 137 5.42 11.45 5.84
C SER A 137 6.89 11.07 5.68
N ALA A 138 7.46 10.32 6.64
CA ALA A 138 8.83 9.83 6.54
C ALA A 138 8.91 8.69 5.51
N THR A 139 7.96 7.75 5.54
CA THR A 139 7.83 6.69 4.52
C THR A 139 7.66 7.29 3.13
N THR A 140 6.80 8.31 2.96
CA THR A 140 6.64 9.05 1.69
C THR A 140 7.93 9.64 1.18
N SER A 141 8.67 10.34 2.05
CA SER A 141 9.94 10.94 1.65
C SER A 141 10.96 9.90 1.19
N TYR A 142 11.08 8.78 1.90
CA TYR A 142 11.96 7.68 1.51
C TYR A 142 11.56 7.06 0.18
N GLN A 143 10.28 6.72 -0.01
CA GLN A 143 9.83 6.04 -1.22
C GLN A 143 9.91 6.93 -2.47
N LEU A 144 9.59 8.22 -2.36
CA LEU A 144 9.80 9.17 -3.46
C LEU A 144 11.28 9.21 -3.86
N HIS A 145 12.19 9.34 -2.88
CA HIS A 145 13.62 9.36 -3.16
C HIS A 145 14.12 8.02 -3.73
N ALA A 146 13.64 6.89 -3.19
CA ALA A 146 13.98 5.56 -3.66
C ALA A 146 13.54 5.34 -5.11
N ALA A 147 12.35 5.81 -5.47
CA ALA A 147 11.80 5.76 -6.83
C ALA A 147 12.54 6.66 -7.83
N GLY A 148 13.41 7.58 -7.39
CA GLY A 148 14.10 8.54 -8.26
C GLY A 148 13.32 9.84 -8.48
N CYS A 149 12.31 10.11 -7.64
CA CYS A 149 11.54 11.36 -7.64
C CYS A 149 12.15 12.38 -6.65
N VAL A 150 11.71 13.64 -6.76
CA VAL A 150 12.00 14.68 -5.78
C VAL A 150 10.70 15.31 -5.28
N THR A 151 10.67 15.73 -4.02
CA THR A 151 9.50 16.42 -3.46
C THR A 151 9.39 17.83 -4.01
N ALA A 152 8.18 18.24 -4.37
CA ALA A 152 7.81 19.61 -4.70
C ALA A 152 7.25 20.33 -3.48
N ASP A 153 7.63 21.59 -3.28
CA ASP A 153 7.09 22.44 -2.22
C ASP A 153 5.70 23.00 -2.61
N THR A 154 5.42 23.11 -3.91
CA THR A 154 4.15 23.64 -4.42
C THR A 154 3.58 22.79 -5.55
N CYS A 155 2.26 22.79 -5.71
CA CYS A 155 1.61 22.10 -6.82
C CYS A 155 1.93 22.70 -8.20
N ALA A 156 2.37 23.96 -8.26
CA ALA A 156 2.67 24.62 -9.53
C ALA A 156 3.91 24.02 -10.21
N GLU A 157 4.94 23.69 -9.43
CA GLU A 157 6.18 23.10 -9.92
C GLU A 157 6.16 21.58 -10.06
N ALA A 158 5.12 20.92 -9.53
CA ALA A 158 5.03 19.48 -9.51
C ALA A 158 4.62 18.91 -10.87
N ASP A 159 5.22 17.80 -11.29
CA ASP A 159 4.80 17.02 -12.44
C ASP A 159 3.71 16.01 -12.03
N ILE A 160 3.85 15.47 -10.82
CA ILE A 160 2.94 14.49 -10.22
C ILE A 160 2.38 15.05 -8.92
N VAL A 161 1.10 14.82 -8.68
CA VAL A 161 0.44 15.07 -7.41
C VAL A 161 0.05 13.73 -6.79
N LEU A 162 0.58 13.45 -5.61
CA LEU A 162 0.25 12.28 -4.81
C LEU A 162 -0.72 12.70 -3.70
N LEU A 163 -1.92 12.14 -3.71
CA LEU A 163 -2.94 12.35 -2.68
C LEU A 163 -2.90 11.22 -1.67
N GLU A 164 -2.69 11.55 -0.39
CA GLU A 164 -2.69 10.57 0.71
C GLU A 164 -3.96 10.74 1.57
N THR A 165 -4.74 9.68 1.71
CA THR A 165 -6.11 9.74 2.29
C THR A 165 -6.19 9.44 3.77
N ALA A 166 -5.05 9.16 4.40
CA ALA A 166 -4.94 8.76 5.79
C ALA A 166 -5.68 9.69 6.77
N PRO A 167 -6.25 9.13 7.86
CA PRO A 167 -6.93 9.91 8.88
C PRO A 167 -5.93 10.69 9.75
N SER A 168 -6.45 11.59 10.57
CA SER A 168 -5.66 12.24 11.63
C SER A 168 -5.63 11.42 12.94
N GLY A 169 -6.62 10.54 13.14
CA GLY A 169 -6.64 9.57 14.23
C GLY A 169 -5.85 8.29 13.93
N PRO A 170 -5.86 7.33 14.87
CA PRO A 170 -5.29 6.00 14.63
C PRO A 170 -5.89 5.34 13.38
N MET A 171 -5.05 4.67 12.62
CA MET A 171 -5.49 3.84 11.50
C MET A 171 -6.28 2.64 12.01
N GLU A 172 -7.31 2.28 11.24
CA GLU A 172 -8.15 1.11 11.49
C GLU A 172 -7.99 0.11 10.34
N GLU A 173 -8.47 -1.10 10.56
CA GLU A 173 -8.50 -2.13 9.52
C GLU A 173 -9.72 -1.95 8.59
N ALA A 174 -9.56 -2.29 7.32
CA ALA A 174 -10.60 -2.10 6.30
C ALA A 174 -11.88 -2.93 6.58
N TRP A 175 -11.75 -4.08 7.25
CA TRP A 175 -12.90 -4.92 7.63
C TRP A 175 -13.76 -4.31 8.76
N SER A 176 -13.31 -3.22 9.39
CA SER A 176 -14.07 -2.47 10.40
C SER A 176 -14.78 -1.23 9.83
N GLN A 177 -14.77 -1.07 8.51
CA GLN A 177 -15.39 0.07 7.83
C GLN A 177 -16.93 0.13 7.99
N PRO A 178 -17.52 1.34 8.04
CA PRO A 178 -16.86 2.64 8.18
C PRO A 178 -16.49 2.93 9.65
N SER A 179 -15.35 3.61 9.87
CA SER A 179 -14.98 4.09 11.20
C SER A 179 -16.04 5.02 11.79
N ARG A 180 -16.33 4.84 13.08
CA ARG A 180 -17.25 5.69 13.84
C ARG A 180 -16.52 6.73 14.70
N SER A 181 -15.19 6.78 14.63
CA SER A 181 -14.39 7.70 15.42
C SER A 181 -14.40 9.12 14.83
N PRO A 182 -14.73 10.18 15.59
CA PRO A 182 -14.63 11.55 15.11
C PRO A 182 -13.23 11.92 14.62
N SER A 183 -12.16 11.39 15.25
CA SER A 183 -10.78 11.64 14.81
C SER A 183 -10.46 11.04 13.44
N TYR A 184 -11.31 10.13 12.97
CA TYR A 184 -11.17 9.49 11.67
C TYR A 184 -11.80 10.33 10.57
N PHE A 185 -13.06 10.74 10.72
CA PHE A 185 -13.83 11.37 9.64
C PHE A 185 -13.93 12.91 9.71
N ALA A 186 -13.78 13.53 10.88
CA ALA A 186 -14.15 14.96 11.06
C ALA A 186 -13.28 15.93 10.25
N GLU A 187 -12.01 15.59 10.01
CA GLU A 187 -11.07 16.45 9.28
C GLU A 187 -10.96 16.09 7.79
N ARG A 188 -11.66 15.05 7.32
CA ARG A 188 -11.60 14.58 5.93
C ARG A 188 -12.46 15.47 5.03
N ASN A 189 -11.84 16.50 4.45
CA ASN A 189 -12.52 17.45 3.57
C ASN A 189 -12.61 16.96 2.12
N PHE A 190 -13.48 15.98 1.88
CA PHE A 190 -13.70 15.43 0.54
C PHE A 190 -14.14 16.46 -0.53
N PRO A 191 -15.03 17.45 -0.24
CA PRO A 191 -15.37 18.46 -1.23
C PRO A 191 -14.18 19.29 -1.74
N GLU A 192 -13.24 19.64 -0.84
CA GLU A 192 -12.00 20.31 -1.25
C GLU A 192 -11.11 19.39 -2.06
N MET A 193 -10.97 18.13 -1.65
CA MET A 193 -10.18 17.13 -2.37
C MET A 193 -10.68 16.92 -3.81
N LEU A 194 -12.00 16.80 -4.01
CA LEU A 194 -12.60 16.66 -5.35
C LEU A 194 -12.30 17.88 -6.22
N SER A 195 -12.54 19.07 -5.69
CA SER A 195 -12.24 20.34 -6.37
C SER A 195 -10.75 20.46 -6.69
N PHE A 196 -9.88 19.93 -5.83
CA PHE A 196 -8.44 19.89 -6.01
C PHE A 196 -8.04 18.91 -7.14
N ILE A 197 -8.56 17.68 -7.13
CA ILE A 197 -8.34 16.68 -8.20
C ILE A 197 -8.72 17.27 -9.56
N GLN A 198 -9.93 17.80 -9.69
CA GLN A 198 -10.41 18.38 -10.94
C GLN A 198 -9.53 19.53 -11.42
N ARG A 199 -9.08 20.43 -10.53
CA ARG A 199 -8.14 21.50 -10.90
C ARG A 199 -6.80 20.96 -11.38
N MET A 200 -6.21 20.00 -10.68
CA MET A 200 -4.91 19.45 -11.04
C MET A 200 -4.97 18.72 -12.38
N ARG A 201 -6.03 17.93 -12.60
CA ARG A 201 -6.29 17.27 -13.88
C ARG A 201 -6.54 18.26 -15.02
N SER A 202 -7.32 19.32 -14.78
CA SER A 202 -7.53 20.39 -15.77
C SER A 202 -6.24 21.14 -16.11
N ALA A 203 -5.30 21.20 -15.17
CA ALA A 203 -3.96 21.77 -15.37
C ALA A 203 -2.97 20.78 -16.01
N GLY A 204 -3.42 19.59 -16.43
CA GLY A 204 -2.60 18.57 -17.09
C GLY A 204 -1.78 17.69 -16.14
N LYS A 205 -1.80 17.95 -14.83
CA LYS A 205 -0.95 17.24 -13.85
C LYS A 205 -1.34 15.77 -13.74
N VAL A 206 -0.35 14.90 -13.57
CA VAL A 206 -0.57 13.51 -13.15
C VAL A 206 -1.09 13.53 -11.71
N VAL A 207 -2.23 12.89 -11.44
CA VAL A 207 -2.80 12.80 -10.10
C VAL A 207 -2.97 11.33 -9.73
N THR A 208 -2.32 10.90 -8.66
CA THR A 208 -2.49 9.57 -8.08
C THR A 208 -2.97 9.63 -6.65
N VAL A 209 -3.62 8.57 -6.19
CA VAL A 209 -4.13 8.43 -4.83
C VAL A 209 -3.46 7.24 -4.16
N ALA A 210 -2.78 7.49 -3.06
CA ALA A 210 -2.40 6.47 -2.08
C ALA A 210 -3.49 6.45 -1.01
N ASP A 211 -4.37 5.45 -1.11
CA ASP A 211 -5.49 5.27 -0.21
C ASP A 211 -5.04 4.60 1.09
N ASN A 212 -4.50 5.44 1.96
CA ASN A 212 -3.93 5.08 3.25
C ASN A 212 -4.91 5.32 4.40
N ALA A 213 -6.22 5.32 4.13
CA ALA A 213 -7.21 5.49 5.19
C ALA A 213 -7.17 4.29 6.14
N TYR A 214 -7.33 3.08 5.58
CA TYR A 214 -7.36 1.81 6.30
C TYR A 214 -6.16 0.94 5.95
N ALA A 215 -5.82 -0.01 6.83
CA ALA A 215 -4.97 -1.14 6.48
C ALA A 215 -5.80 -2.27 5.85
N ASN A 216 -5.17 -3.14 5.07
CA ASN A 216 -5.82 -4.32 4.50
C ASN A 216 -7.01 -4.02 3.57
N GLY A 217 -6.99 -2.89 2.86
CA GLY A 217 -8.00 -2.55 1.85
C GLY A 217 -8.26 -1.04 1.73
N GLY A 218 -8.88 -0.67 0.61
CA GLY A 218 -9.23 0.72 0.29
C GLY A 218 -10.41 1.27 1.07
N ASP A 219 -10.54 2.59 1.09
CA ASP A 219 -11.66 3.32 1.67
C ASP A 219 -12.87 3.32 0.73
N LEU A 220 -13.91 2.58 1.13
CA LEU A 220 -15.13 2.48 0.32
C LEU A 220 -15.85 3.83 0.19
N ASP A 221 -15.75 4.72 1.17
CA ASP A 221 -16.39 6.04 1.08
C ASP A 221 -15.68 6.91 0.03
N LEU A 222 -14.35 6.86 -0.03
CA LEU A 222 -13.59 7.51 -1.09
C LEU A 222 -13.98 7.00 -2.47
N ILE A 223 -14.08 5.67 -2.64
CA ILE A 223 -14.47 5.08 -3.93
C ILE A 223 -15.85 5.55 -4.36
N ARG A 224 -16.85 5.52 -3.48
CA ARG A 224 -18.20 6.01 -3.76
C ARG A 224 -18.22 7.49 -4.13
N ILE A 225 -17.42 8.30 -3.44
CA ILE A 225 -17.30 9.74 -3.70
C ILE A 225 -16.68 9.97 -5.10
N LEU A 226 -15.60 9.26 -5.45
CA LEU A 226 -14.98 9.36 -6.77
C LEU A 226 -15.89 8.82 -7.89
N ASP A 227 -16.64 7.74 -7.64
CA ASP A 227 -17.59 7.16 -8.59
C ASP A 227 -18.74 8.13 -8.90
N ALA A 228 -19.30 8.75 -7.86
CA ALA A 228 -20.42 9.68 -7.98
C ALA A 228 -20.08 10.93 -8.81
N ASP A 229 -18.84 11.40 -8.77
CA ASP A 229 -18.35 12.53 -9.57
C ASP A 229 -17.63 12.09 -10.87
N HIS A 230 -17.71 10.80 -11.22
CA HIS A 230 -17.09 10.21 -12.42
C HIS A 230 -15.56 10.39 -12.51
N LEU A 231 -14.87 10.51 -11.37
CA LEU A 231 -13.43 10.78 -11.29
C LEU A 231 -12.54 9.53 -11.24
N LEU A 232 -13.11 8.33 -11.05
CA LEU A 232 -12.34 7.09 -10.91
C LEU A 232 -11.35 6.88 -12.07
N MET A 233 -11.75 7.16 -13.31
CA MET A 233 -10.88 7.03 -14.49
C MET A 233 -10.17 8.33 -14.89
N ASP A 234 -10.44 9.43 -14.20
CA ASP A 234 -9.69 10.68 -14.37
C ASP A 234 -8.37 10.65 -13.61
N LEU A 235 -8.23 9.78 -12.60
CA LEU A 235 -6.98 9.52 -11.88
C LEU A 235 -5.97 8.76 -12.75
N GLN A 236 -4.69 8.99 -12.49
CA GLN A 236 -3.58 8.31 -13.16
C GLN A 236 -3.11 7.07 -12.39
N GLY A 237 -3.51 6.97 -11.13
CA GLY A 237 -3.19 5.87 -10.24
C GLY A 237 -4.03 5.90 -8.99
N TYR A 238 -4.34 4.72 -8.46
CA TYR A 238 -4.99 4.50 -7.18
C TYR A 238 -4.41 3.20 -6.62
N ALA A 239 -4.12 3.18 -5.33
CA ALA A 239 -3.82 1.95 -4.60
C ALA A 239 -4.37 2.09 -3.18
N GLY A 240 -4.86 1.00 -2.60
CA GLY A 240 -5.42 0.92 -1.24
C GLY A 240 -5.16 -0.47 -0.64
N TRP A 241 -3.94 -0.95 -0.82
CA TRP A 241 -3.47 -2.32 -0.60
C TRP A 241 -3.44 -2.72 0.89
N ASN A 242 -2.55 -3.66 1.28
CA ASN A 242 -2.52 -4.21 2.65
C ASN A 242 -1.81 -3.35 3.69
N THR A 243 -0.67 -2.73 3.33
CA THR A 243 0.10 -1.83 4.20
C THR A 243 0.29 -0.47 3.56
N ASN A 244 0.72 0.54 4.34
CA ASN A 244 0.76 1.90 3.81
C ASN A 244 1.88 2.09 2.80
N ALA A 245 3.05 1.52 3.08
CA ALA A 245 4.19 1.49 2.19
C ALA A 245 3.86 0.78 0.88
N ASN A 246 3.18 -0.36 0.93
CA ASN A 246 2.75 -1.09 -0.26
C ASN A 246 1.81 -0.23 -1.13
N THR A 247 0.80 0.38 -0.51
CA THR A 247 -0.12 1.33 -1.15
C THR A 247 0.61 2.50 -1.78
N MET A 248 1.48 3.15 -1.01
CA MET A 248 2.12 4.38 -1.41
C MET A 248 3.13 4.17 -2.54
N GLY A 249 3.95 3.12 -2.47
CA GLY A 249 4.92 2.81 -3.52
C GLY A 249 4.24 2.36 -4.81
N CYS A 250 3.12 1.65 -4.73
CA CYS A 250 2.29 1.34 -5.89
C CYS A 250 1.70 2.61 -6.52
N ALA A 251 1.13 3.52 -5.73
CA ALA A 251 0.57 4.79 -6.21
C ALA A 251 1.64 5.71 -6.82
N ILE A 252 2.84 5.77 -6.23
CA ILE A 252 4.01 6.48 -6.77
C ILE A 252 4.40 5.87 -8.12
N ALA A 253 4.50 4.53 -8.20
CA ALA A 253 4.89 3.86 -9.43
C ALA A 253 3.88 4.08 -10.57
N MET A 254 2.58 4.06 -10.28
CA MET A 254 1.54 4.42 -11.25
C MET A 254 1.67 5.88 -11.71
N GLY A 255 2.05 6.79 -10.81
CA GLY A 255 2.30 8.19 -11.13
C GLY A 255 3.51 8.39 -12.03
N VAL A 256 4.64 7.74 -11.70
CA VAL A 256 5.86 7.76 -12.53
C VAL A 256 5.59 7.16 -13.90
N CYS A 257 4.87 6.04 -13.95
CA CYS A 257 4.36 5.44 -15.17
C CYS A 257 3.59 6.50 -15.98
N ALA A 258 2.50 7.06 -15.45
CA ALA A 258 1.71 8.06 -16.16
C ALA A 258 2.51 9.29 -16.62
N PHE A 259 3.50 9.74 -15.84
CA PHE A 259 4.42 10.82 -16.23
C PHE A 259 5.28 10.45 -17.44
N LEU A 260 5.89 9.26 -17.43
CA LEU A 260 6.72 8.75 -18.53
C LEU A 260 5.91 8.52 -19.82
N TYR A 261 4.70 7.96 -19.70
CA TYR A 261 3.85 7.60 -20.84
C TYR A 261 3.06 8.80 -21.39
N GLY A 262 2.59 9.70 -20.52
CA GLY A 262 1.73 10.83 -20.87
C GLY A 262 2.50 12.08 -21.32
N GLU A 263 3.12 12.79 -20.38
CA GLU A 263 3.73 14.11 -20.64
C GLU A 263 5.03 14.01 -21.44
N GLN A 264 5.85 12.98 -21.18
CA GLN A 264 7.13 12.82 -21.88
C GLN A 264 6.98 12.09 -23.22
N GLY A 265 5.83 11.44 -23.48
CA GLY A 265 5.56 10.74 -24.73
C GLY A 265 6.60 9.66 -25.07
N LEU A 266 7.29 9.10 -24.07
CA LEU A 266 8.41 8.17 -24.29
C LEU A 266 7.94 6.83 -24.86
N PHE A 267 6.67 6.48 -24.62
CA PHE A 267 6.06 5.24 -25.08
C PHE A 267 4.61 5.53 -25.52
N PRO A 268 4.42 6.12 -26.71
CA PRO A 268 3.11 6.61 -27.17
C PRO A 268 2.17 5.49 -27.65
N ASP A 269 2.49 4.22 -27.37
CA ASP A 269 1.71 3.08 -27.80
C ASP A 269 0.33 3.07 -27.11
N PRO A 270 -0.79 3.15 -27.86
CA PRO A 270 -2.13 3.06 -27.29
C PRO A 270 -2.34 1.81 -26.42
N ALA A 271 -1.64 0.70 -26.70
CA ALA A 271 -1.72 -0.49 -25.86
C ALA A 271 -1.16 -0.26 -24.45
N SER A 272 -0.15 0.61 -24.31
CA SER A 272 0.43 0.97 -23.01
C SER A 272 -0.55 1.77 -22.16
N GLU A 273 -1.29 2.71 -22.76
CA GLU A 273 -2.32 3.46 -22.06
C GLU A 273 -3.49 2.55 -21.65
N THR A 274 -3.91 1.63 -22.52
CA THR A 274 -4.91 0.60 -22.17
C THR A 274 -4.44 -0.24 -20.99
N GLN A 275 -3.17 -0.69 -20.99
CA GLN A 275 -2.63 -1.49 -19.89
C GLN A 275 -2.58 -0.70 -18.58
N ARG A 276 -2.20 0.58 -18.62
CA ARG A 276 -2.21 1.47 -17.44
C ARG A 276 -3.61 1.61 -16.86
N ARG A 277 -4.62 1.77 -17.70
CA ARG A 277 -6.03 1.86 -17.28
C ARG A 277 -6.56 0.54 -16.75
N ASN A 278 -6.19 -0.59 -17.36
CA ASN A 278 -6.53 -1.92 -16.85
C ASN A 278 -5.92 -2.15 -15.47
N PHE A 279 -4.66 -1.73 -15.25
CA PHE A 279 -4.02 -1.81 -13.95
C PHE A 279 -4.71 -0.91 -12.91
N LEU A 280 -5.15 0.29 -13.29
CA LEU A 280 -5.96 1.14 -12.40
C LEU A 280 -7.27 0.46 -11.98
N ILE A 281 -7.97 -0.16 -12.93
CA ILE A 281 -9.18 -0.93 -12.61
C ILE A 281 -8.88 -2.12 -11.69
N SER A 282 -7.78 -2.85 -11.93
CA SER A 282 -7.44 -4.00 -11.07
C SER A 282 -7.19 -3.57 -9.63
N ARG A 283 -6.63 -2.37 -9.39
CA ARG A 283 -6.52 -1.80 -8.04
C ARG A 283 -7.87 -1.48 -7.42
N TYR A 284 -8.82 -0.88 -8.14
CA TYR A 284 -10.17 -0.70 -7.57
C TYR A 284 -10.85 -2.03 -7.22
N LEU A 285 -10.69 -3.05 -8.06
CA LEU A 285 -11.29 -4.36 -7.83
C LEU A 285 -10.63 -5.13 -6.68
N GLU A 286 -9.30 -5.10 -6.61
CA GLU A 286 -8.56 -5.86 -5.61
C GLU A 286 -8.50 -5.11 -4.28
N ASP A 287 -8.04 -3.87 -4.29
CA ASP A 287 -7.77 -3.11 -3.07
C ASP A 287 -9.08 -2.66 -2.41
N ALA A 288 -10.01 -2.10 -3.21
CA ALA A 288 -11.24 -1.54 -2.66
C ALA A 288 -12.42 -2.53 -2.65
N CYS A 289 -12.62 -3.35 -3.68
CA CYS A 289 -13.74 -4.31 -3.65
C CYS A 289 -13.37 -5.61 -2.91
N TYR A 290 -12.23 -6.22 -3.23
CA TYR A 290 -11.85 -7.51 -2.65
C TYR A 290 -11.36 -7.37 -1.22
N GLN A 291 -10.25 -6.66 -1.01
CA GLN A 291 -9.56 -6.62 0.28
C GLN A 291 -10.38 -5.92 1.36
N ALA A 292 -11.07 -4.82 1.00
CA ALA A 292 -11.84 -4.04 1.95
C ALA A 292 -13.18 -4.66 2.37
N ASP A 293 -13.78 -5.56 1.56
CA ASP A 293 -15.12 -6.08 1.84
C ASP A 293 -15.34 -7.54 1.42
N VAL A 294 -15.22 -7.88 0.12
CA VAL A 294 -15.58 -9.25 -0.36
C VAL A 294 -14.80 -10.33 0.38
N ARG A 295 -13.52 -10.09 0.68
CA ARG A 295 -12.66 -11.05 1.39
C ARG A 295 -13.24 -11.44 2.75
N GLN A 296 -13.64 -10.47 3.58
CA GLN A 296 -14.20 -10.74 4.90
C GLN A 296 -15.54 -11.48 4.77
N TYR A 297 -16.42 -10.95 3.91
CA TYR A 297 -17.75 -11.49 3.71
C TYR A 297 -17.72 -12.95 3.22
N VAL A 298 -16.84 -13.26 2.26
CA VAL A 298 -16.67 -14.63 1.76
C VAL A 298 -16.03 -15.51 2.83
N THR A 299 -15.04 -15.01 3.58
CA THR A 299 -14.41 -15.77 4.67
C THR A 299 -15.45 -16.26 5.70
N GLU A 300 -16.48 -15.47 6.00
CA GLU A 300 -17.58 -15.89 6.88
C GLU A 300 -18.47 -16.97 6.24
N LYS A 301 -18.75 -16.84 4.93
CA LYS A 301 -19.61 -17.77 4.18
C LYS A 301 -19.00 -19.13 3.92
N ILE A 302 -17.68 -19.24 3.82
CA ILE A 302 -17.01 -20.51 3.47
C ILE A 302 -16.72 -21.39 4.69
N ARG A 303 -16.76 -20.84 5.92
CA ARG A 303 -16.55 -21.61 7.17
C ARG A 303 -17.48 -22.83 7.29
N PRO A 304 -18.80 -22.74 7.01
CA PRO A 304 -19.69 -23.91 7.04
C PRO A 304 -19.40 -24.95 5.96
N LEU A 305 -18.64 -24.61 4.91
CA LEU A 305 -18.25 -25.50 3.81
C LEU A 305 -16.95 -26.26 4.13
N GLY A 306 -16.29 -25.95 5.25
CA GLY A 306 -15.04 -26.59 5.66
C GLY A 306 -13.77 -25.88 5.20
N PHE A 307 -13.88 -24.67 4.63
CA PHE A 307 -12.75 -23.81 4.28
C PHE A 307 -12.57 -22.69 5.31
N ASP A 308 -11.42 -22.03 5.28
CA ASP A 308 -11.16 -20.85 6.08
C ASP A 308 -10.27 -19.83 5.34
N TYR A 309 -9.74 -18.86 6.08
CA TYR A 309 -8.88 -17.81 5.54
C TYR A 309 -7.59 -18.36 4.92
N PHE A 310 -7.04 -19.45 5.45
CA PHE A 310 -5.75 -20.02 5.09
C PHE A 310 -5.85 -21.22 4.14
N ASP A 311 -7.02 -21.85 4.05
CA ASP A 311 -7.26 -22.98 3.14
C ASP A 311 -8.61 -22.87 2.43
N THR A 312 -8.55 -22.65 1.11
CA THR A 312 -9.69 -22.62 0.18
C THR A 312 -9.78 -23.88 -0.68
N GLY A 313 -8.94 -24.89 -0.43
CA GLY A 313 -8.87 -26.17 -1.12
C GLY A 313 -8.21 -26.12 -2.50
N GLU A 314 -8.79 -25.36 -3.41
CA GLU A 314 -8.38 -25.29 -4.82
C GLU A 314 -8.17 -23.85 -5.29
N GLU A 315 -7.33 -23.68 -6.32
CA GLU A 315 -7.07 -22.35 -6.92
C GLU A 315 -8.28 -21.83 -7.72
N GLU A 316 -9.08 -22.75 -8.28
CA GLU A 316 -10.22 -22.49 -9.16
C GLU A 316 -11.48 -23.26 -8.72
N GLY A 317 -11.73 -23.31 -7.41
CA GLY A 317 -12.86 -24.02 -6.80
C GLY A 317 -14.06 -23.14 -6.45
N GLU A 318 -14.95 -23.66 -5.59
CA GLU A 318 -16.19 -22.99 -5.20
C GLU A 318 -15.96 -21.66 -4.45
N VAL A 319 -14.87 -21.54 -3.69
CA VAL A 319 -14.50 -20.29 -3.00
C VAL A 319 -14.16 -19.19 -4.02
N ARG A 320 -13.41 -19.54 -5.08
CA ARG A 320 -13.10 -18.63 -6.20
C ARG A 320 -14.38 -18.14 -6.85
N ASP A 321 -15.30 -19.05 -7.16
CA ASP A 321 -16.57 -18.71 -7.82
C ASP A 321 -17.44 -17.79 -6.97
N LEU A 322 -17.46 -18.00 -5.65
CA LEU A 322 -18.14 -17.12 -4.71
C LEU A 322 -17.50 -15.72 -4.66
N ILE A 323 -16.17 -15.63 -4.63
CA ILE A 323 -15.45 -14.34 -4.72
C ILE A 323 -15.82 -13.61 -6.01
N LEU A 324 -15.80 -14.31 -7.15
CA LEU A 324 -16.14 -13.73 -8.44
C LEU A 324 -17.59 -13.19 -8.47
N ALA A 325 -18.54 -13.94 -7.92
CA ALA A 325 -19.94 -13.51 -7.85
C ALA A 325 -20.12 -12.26 -6.98
N GLU A 326 -19.46 -12.20 -5.82
CA GLU A 326 -19.56 -11.05 -4.91
C GLU A 326 -18.79 -9.84 -5.46
N LEU A 327 -17.66 -10.02 -6.15
CA LEU A 327 -16.99 -8.94 -6.87
C LEU A 327 -17.87 -8.34 -7.97
N GLN A 328 -18.62 -9.16 -8.72
CA GLN A 328 -19.56 -8.65 -9.72
C GLN A 328 -20.69 -7.83 -9.09
N ILE A 329 -21.09 -8.13 -7.85
CA ILE A 329 -22.04 -7.31 -7.10
C ILE A 329 -21.37 -5.98 -6.72
N ARG A 330 -20.14 -6.01 -6.19
CA ARG A 330 -19.42 -4.78 -5.80
C ARG A 330 -19.06 -3.86 -6.95
N ILE A 331 -18.76 -4.40 -8.13
CA ILE A 331 -18.61 -3.60 -9.34
C ILE A 331 -19.88 -2.77 -9.61
N LYS A 332 -21.06 -3.35 -9.42
CA LYS A 332 -22.34 -2.64 -9.66
C LYS A 332 -22.71 -1.65 -8.56
N THR A 333 -22.29 -1.90 -7.32
CA THR A 333 -22.66 -1.06 -6.18
C THR A 333 -21.64 0.04 -5.87
N GLU A 334 -20.35 -0.25 -5.97
CA GLU A 334 -19.26 0.66 -5.58
C GLU A 334 -18.61 1.36 -6.79
N LEU A 335 -18.61 0.73 -7.96
CA LEU A 335 -18.01 1.24 -9.20
C LEU A 335 -19.08 1.45 -10.29
N SER A 336 -20.25 1.92 -9.87
CA SER A 336 -21.47 1.91 -10.67
C SER A 336 -21.33 2.69 -11.97
N SER A 337 -20.53 3.77 -11.98
CA SER A 337 -20.26 4.56 -13.19
C SER A 337 -19.42 3.83 -14.25
N LEU A 338 -18.76 2.74 -13.87
CA LEU A 338 -17.87 1.95 -14.72
C LEU A 338 -18.36 0.51 -14.92
N ALA A 339 -19.44 0.09 -14.25
CA ALA A 339 -19.84 -1.31 -14.15
C ALA A 339 -19.98 -2.03 -15.49
N ASP A 340 -20.59 -1.37 -16.49
CA ASP A 340 -20.79 -1.95 -17.83
C ASP A 340 -19.50 -2.06 -18.66
N ARG A 341 -18.42 -1.41 -18.20
CA ARG A 341 -17.14 -1.33 -18.91
C ARG A 341 -16.07 -2.26 -18.34
N ILE A 342 -16.26 -2.73 -17.11
CA ILE A 342 -15.31 -3.58 -16.41
C ILE A 342 -15.60 -5.04 -16.75
N HIS A 343 -14.56 -5.77 -17.16
CA HIS A 343 -14.64 -7.18 -17.49
C HIS A 343 -13.53 -7.96 -16.77
N ILE A 344 -13.91 -8.77 -15.79
CA ILE A 344 -12.99 -9.74 -15.16
C ILE A 344 -12.75 -10.88 -16.16
N ARG A 345 -11.51 -11.04 -16.60
CA ARG A 345 -11.08 -12.09 -17.54
C ARG A 345 -10.63 -13.35 -16.82
N ARG A 346 -9.93 -13.19 -15.71
CA ARG A 346 -9.40 -14.29 -14.92
C ARG A 346 -9.39 -13.91 -13.44
N LEU A 347 -9.74 -14.87 -12.60
CA LEU A 347 -9.62 -14.79 -11.14
C LEU A 347 -9.21 -16.18 -10.63
N THR A 348 -8.08 -16.26 -9.92
CA THR A 348 -7.63 -17.50 -9.24
C THR A 348 -7.13 -17.18 -7.82
N LEU A 349 -7.03 -18.23 -7.00
CA LEU A 349 -6.47 -18.19 -5.64
C LEU A 349 -5.10 -18.87 -5.63
N PRO A 350 -4.02 -18.16 -6.01
CA PRO A 350 -2.72 -18.79 -6.34
C PRO A 350 -2.09 -19.56 -5.17
N TRP A 351 -2.43 -19.18 -3.93
CA TRP A 351 -1.92 -19.81 -2.72
C TRP A 351 -3.00 -20.57 -1.93
N LYS A 352 -4.18 -20.78 -2.54
CA LYS A 352 -5.33 -21.46 -1.92
C LYS A 352 -5.71 -20.87 -0.56
N ARG A 353 -5.62 -19.54 -0.45
CA ARG A 353 -5.95 -18.75 0.74
C ARG A 353 -6.66 -17.47 0.33
N MET A 354 -7.25 -16.79 1.30
CA MET A 354 -8.05 -15.58 1.12
C MET A 354 -7.23 -14.28 1.14
N PHE A 355 -5.92 -14.30 1.36
CA PHE A 355 -5.14 -13.07 1.54
C PHE A 355 -5.01 -12.27 0.24
N GLU A 356 -4.61 -12.92 -0.86
CA GLU A 356 -4.44 -12.34 -2.19
C GLU A 356 -5.17 -13.13 -3.29
N ILE A 357 -5.54 -12.43 -4.36
CA ILE A 357 -6.14 -13.00 -5.58
C ILE A 357 -5.25 -12.69 -6.78
N ASP A 358 -5.21 -13.59 -7.76
CA ASP A 358 -4.64 -13.29 -9.07
C ASP A 358 -5.78 -12.88 -10.01
N LEU A 359 -5.86 -11.58 -10.31
CA LEU A 359 -6.96 -10.94 -11.01
C LEU A 359 -6.50 -10.27 -12.30
N GLU A 360 -7.12 -10.66 -13.42
CA GLU A 360 -7.01 -9.94 -14.69
C GLU A 360 -8.34 -9.27 -15.02
N ALA A 361 -8.33 -7.94 -15.12
CA ALA A 361 -9.50 -7.15 -15.48
C ALA A 361 -9.20 -6.19 -16.64
N LEU A 362 -10.17 -6.03 -17.53
CA LEU A 362 -10.08 -5.13 -18.68
C LEU A 362 -11.15 -4.04 -18.59
N LEU A 363 -10.80 -2.85 -19.05
CA LEU A 363 -11.72 -1.74 -19.29
C LEU A 363 -12.02 -1.61 -20.78
N SER A 364 -13.31 -1.57 -21.15
CA SER A 364 -13.75 -1.34 -22.53
C SER A 364 -13.90 0.13 -22.94
#